data_AF-A0A2D8K790-F1
#
_entry.id   AF-A0A2D8K790-F1
#
_cell.length_a   1.000
_cell.length_b   1.000
_cell.length_c   1.000
_cell.angle_alpha   90.00
_cell.angle_beta   90.00
_cell.angle_gamma   90.00
#
_symmetry.space_group_name_H-M   'P 1'
#
loop_
_entity.id
_entity.type
_entity.pdbx_description
1 polymer ?
#
loop_
_entity_poly.entity_id
_entity_poly.type
_entity_poly.pdbx_seq_one_letter_code
_entity_poly.pdbx_strand_id
1 'polypeptide(L)'
;MILMKSEQMDQEDFMRLPTFLAFSALLIAPGAHADDIVYSDAATAQCLAKASSVDAGEKCIGLSTEECINANDFGQTSAGMVSCTASETAFWDKQLNAIYENVMKQAKKLDEGVSGSSIAEALLVMERDWIKYRDARCAFVESQTQGGTMGKTLAAGCRQQTTADQALFLKYAMIAE
;
A
#
# COMPACT_ATOMS: atom_id res chain seq x y z
N MET A 1 -7.43 22.28 23.99
CA MET A 1 -8.64 22.89 24.56
C MET A 1 -9.76 21.88 24.38
N ILE A 2 -10.18 21.24 25.49
CA ILE A 2 -11.39 20.41 25.68
C ILE A 2 -11.45 19.11 24.84
N LEU A 3 -11.69 17.91 25.35
CA LEU A 3 -11.53 17.20 26.63
C LEU A 3 -11.98 15.78 26.30
N MET A 4 -11.25 14.77 26.76
CA MET A 4 -11.71 13.38 26.78
C MET A 4 -13.03 13.29 27.57
N LYS A 5 -14.03 12.59 27.02
CA LYS A 5 -15.04 11.89 27.84
C LYS A 5 -15.52 10.65 27.10
N SER A 6 -14.90 9.53 27.46
CA SER A 6 -15.50 8.21 27.37
C SER A 6 -16.80 8.22 28.17
N GLU A 7 -17.94 8.03 27.51
CA GLU A 7 -19.18 7.68 28.19
C GLU A 7 -19.10 6.20 28.55
N GLN A 8 -18.58 5.94 29.75
CA GLN A 8 -18.86 4.70 30.48
C GLN A 8 -20.28 4.80 30.98
N MET A 9 -21.14 3.89 30.53
CA MET A 9 -22.49 3.72 31.03
C MET A 9 -22.41 2.91 32.33
N ASP A 10 -22.75 3.56 33.44
CA ASP A 10 -22.61 3.04 34.80
C ASP A 10 -23.42 1.75 35.04
N GLN A 11 -22.78 0.80 35.72
CA GLN A 11 -23.22 -0.60 35.91
C GLN A 11 -24.25 -0.78 37.05
N GLU A 12 -24.61 0.29 37.76
CA GLU A 12 -25.31 0.23 39.06
C GLU A 12 -26.84 0.35 38.98
N ASP A 13 -27.43 0.71 37.83
CA ASP A 13 -28.90 0.85 37.70
C ASP A 13 -29.62 -0.44 37.27
N PHE A 14 -28.90 -1.52 36.97
CA PHE A 14 -29.50 -2.75 36.42
C PHE A 14 -30.19 -3.64 37.48
N MET A 15 -30.11 -3.32 38.78
CA MET A 15 -30.51 -4.24 39.86
C MET A 15 -31.88 -3.94 40.51
N ARG A 16 -32.84 -3.33 39.78
CA ARG A 16 -34.19 -3.07 40.32
C ARG A 16 -35.35 -3.17 39.32
N LEU A 17 -35.37 -4.17 38.44
CA LEU A 17 -36.60 -4.53 37.71
C LEU A 17 -36.99 -6.00 37.91
N PRO A 18 -38.31 -6.29 38.05
CA PRO A 18 -38.80 -7.61 38.41
C PRO A 18 -38.63 -8.59 37.25
N THR A 19 -38.37 -9.84 37.61
CA THR A 19 -38.11 -11.01 36.79
C THR A 19 -39.14 -11.17 35.65
N PHE A 20 -38.85 -10.65 34.47
CA PHE A 20 -39.48 -11.09 33.23
C PHE A 20 -38.56 -12.10 32.55
N LEU A 21 -39.03 -13.34 32.42
CA LEU A 21 -38.44 -14.39 31.62
C LEU A 21 -38.40 -13.95 30.15
N ALA A 22 -37.30 -13.30 29.74
CA ALA A 22 -37.03 -13.02 28.34
C ALA A 22 -36.37 -14.25 27.71
N PHE A 23 -37.11 -14.90 26.82
CA PHE A 23 -36.65 -16.00 25.99
C PHE A 23 -35.62 -15.44 24.99
N SER A 24 -34.33 -15.50 25.32
CA SER A 24 -33.24 -15.10 24.42
C SER A 24 -33.17 -16.07 23.24
N ALA A 25 -33.79 -15.71 22.12
CA ALA A 25 -33.56 -16.35 20.84
C ALA A 25 -32.12 -16.02 20.38
N LEU A 26 -31.22 -16.99 20.55
CA LEU A 26 -29.87 -16.93 19.99
C LEU A 26 -29.97 -17.06 18.46
N LEU A 27 -30.08 -15.92 17.78
CA LEU A 27 -29.93 -15.84 16.33
C LEU A 27 -28.48 -16.17 16.00
N ILE A 28 -28.22 -17.42 15.58
CA ILE A 28 -26.99 -17.79 14.90
C ILE A 28 -27.06 -17.11 13.53
N ALA A 29 -26.52 -15.89 13.42
CA ALA A 29 -26.30 -15.27 12.13
C ALA A 29 -25.24 -16.11 11.39
N PRO A 30 -25.55 -16.67 10.20
CA PRO A 30 -24.50 -17.19 9.33
C PRO A 30 -23.49 -16.06 9.11
N GLY A 31 -22.20 -16.35 9.33
CA GLY A 31 -21.15 -15.38 9.08
C GLY A 31 -21.31 -14.83 7.67
N ALA A 32 -21.39 -13.50 7.55
CA ALA A 32 -21.23 -12.85 6.26
C ALA A 32 -19.88 -13.32 5.72
N HIS A 33 -19.88 -14.11 4.64
CA HIS A 33 -18.67 -14.36 3.88
C HIS A 33 -18.22 -12.99 3.38
N ALA A 34 -17.15 -12.45 3.98
CA ALA A 34 -16.40 -11.40 3.33
C ALA A 34 -15.83 -12.05 2.08
N ASP A 35 -16.39 -11.74 0.91
CA ASP A 35 -15.79 -12.16 -0.33
C ASP A 35 -14.38 -11.54 -0.37
N ASP A 36 -13.35 -12.38 -0.40
CA ASP A 36 -11.94 -11.95 -0.44
C ASP A 36 -11.48 -11.74 -1.89
N ILE A 37 -10.39 -10.98 -2.08
CA ILE A 37 -9.72 -10.87 -3.38
C ILE A 37 -8.96 -12.15 -3.74
N VAL A 38 -8.83 -12.44 -5.03
CA VAL A 38 -7.93 -13.49 -5.55
C VAL A 38 -6.73 -12.82 -6.20
N TYR A 39 -5.60 -12.79 -5.49
CA TYR A 39 -4.42 -12.02 -5.90
C TYR A 39 -3.19 -12.91 -6.13
N SER A 40 -2.37 -12.55 -7.13
CA SER A 40 -1.05 -13.14 -7.37
C SER A 40 -0.10 -12.12 -7.98
N ASP A 41 1.16 -12.10 -7.53
CA ASP A 41 2.24 -11.28 -8.11
C ASP A 41 2.69 -11.74 -9.50
N ALA A 42 2.15 -12.85 -10.00
CA ALA A 42 2.69 -13.57 -11.15
C ALA A 42 2.74 -12.73 -12.43
N ALA A 43 1.69 -11.98 -12.75
CA ALA A 43 1.63 -11.19 -13.98
C ALA A 43 2.69 -10.08 -14.00
N THR A 44 2.75 -9.28 -12.93
CA THR A 44 3.75 -8.22 -12.79
C THR A 44 5.17 -8.80 -12.74
N ALA A 45 5.40 -9.89 -11.99
CA ALA A 45 6.71 -10.53 -11.88
C ALA A 45 7.20 -11.12 -13.23
N GLN A 46 6.32 -11.78 -13.99
CA GLN A 46 6.66 -12.34 -15.30
C GLN A 46 6.96 -11.25 -16.34
N CYS A 47 6.25 -10.12 -16.27
CA CYS A 47 6.56 -8.96 -17.09
C CYS A 47 7.94 -8.38 -16.73
N LEU A 48 8.20 -8.17 -15.43
CA LEU A 48 9.47 -7.63 -14.93
C LEU A 48 10.69 -8.50 -15.26
N ALA A 49 10.52 -9.83 -15.33
CA ALA A 49 11.57 -10.75 -15.74
C ALA A 49 12.04 -10.53 -17.19
N LYS A 50 11.22 -9.88 -18.03
CA LYS A 50 11.53 -9.55 -19.43
C LYS A 50 11.88 -8.07 -19.62
N ALA A 51 11.64 -7.23 -18.61
CA ALA A 51 11.92 -5.80 -18.68
C ALA A 51 13.43 -5.54 -18.60
N SER A 52 13.95 -4.74 -19.53
CA SER A 52 15.38 -4.39 -19.62
C SER A 52 15.66 -2.89 -19.46
N SER A 53 14.64 -2.09 -19.18
CA SER A 53 14.72 -0.65 -18.99
C SER A 53 13.60 -0.16 -18.07
N VAL A 54 13.66 1.11 -17.67
CA VAL A 54 12.58 1.80 -16.94
C VAL A 54 11.29 1.72 -17.74
N ASP A 55 11.27 2.21 -18.99
CA ASP A 55 10.10 2.19 -19.88
C ASP A 55 9.49 0.79 -20.08
N ALA A 56 10.32 -0.25 -20.12
CA ALA A 56 9.84 -1.62 -20.23
C ALA A 56 9.21 -2.10 -18.91
N GLY A 57 9.78 -1.69 -17.77
CA GLY A 57 9.25 -2.02 -16.45
C GLY A 57 7.98 -1.25 -16.09
N GLU A 58 7.83 -0.01 -16.55
CA GLU A 58 6.62 0.80 -16.33
C GLU A 58 5.38 0.14 -16.92
N LYS A 59 5.53 -0.58 -18.04
CA LYS A 59 4.45 -1.35 -18.66
C LYS A 59 4.00 -2.56 -17.84
N CYS A 60 4.75 -2.94 -16.81
CA CYS A 60 4.40 -4.03 -15.91
C CYS A 60 3.52 -3.58 -14.74
N ILE A 61 3.44 -2.27 -14.49
CA ILE A 61 2.71 -1.71 -13.36
C ILE A 61 1.21 -1.95 -13.58
N GLY A 62 0.57 -2.62 -12.62
CA GLY A 62 -0.88 -2.83 -12.65
C GLY A 62 -1.32 -4.16 -13.22
N LEU A 63 -0.43 -4.97 -13.80
CA LEU A 63 -0.82 -6.23 -14.43
C LEU A 63 -1.44 -7.22 -13.41
N SER A 64 -0.79 -7.41 -12.26
CA SER A 64 -1.33 -8.25 -11.18
C SER A 64 -2.58 -7.65 -10.54
N THR A 65 -2.67 -6.32 -10.45
CA THR A 65 -3.87 -5.61 -10.00
C THR A 65 -5.06 -5.88 -10.94
N GLU A 66 -4.84 -5.78 -12.26
CA GLU A 66 -5.86 -6.01 -13.27
C GLU A 66 -6.38 -7.45 -13.23
N GLU A 67 -5.49 -8.44 -13.15
CA GLU A 67 -5.90 -9.84 -13.00
C GLU A 67 -6.72 -10.05 -11.72
N CYS A 68 -6.30 -9.46 -10.61
CA CYS A 68 -7.00 -9.55 -9.33
C CYS A 68 -8.40 -8.92 -9.37
N ILE A 69 -8.55 -7.75 -9.99
CA ILE A 69 -9.85 -7.05 -10.13
C ILE A 69 -10.83 -7.91 -10.94
N ASN A 70 -10.33 -8.57 -11.99
CA ASN A 70 -11.16 -9.36 -12.90
C ASN A 70 -11.39 -10.81 -12.42
N ALA A 71 -10.78 -11.24 -11.31
CA ALA A 71 -10.84 -12.62 -10.85
C ALA A 71 -12.21 -13.02 -10.26
N ASN A 72 -12.94 -12.08 -9.65
CA ASN A 72 -14.27 -12.30 -9.07
C ASN A 72 -15.08 -11.00 -8.95
N ASP A 73 -16.35 -11.12 -8.55
CA ASP A 73 -17.26 -9.97 -8.40
C ASP A 73 -16.79 -8.99 -7.32
N PHE A 74 -16.18 -9.50 -6.23
CA PHE A 74 -15.67 -8.63 -5.17
C PHE A 74 -14.52 -7.76 -5.64
N GLY A 75 -13.60 -8.28 -6.46
CA GLY A 75 -12.49 -7.55 -7.07
C GLY A 75 -12.92 -6.32 -7.87
N GLN A 76 -14.11 -6.36 -8.48
CA GLN A 76 -14.69 -5.26 -9.25
C GLN A 76 -15.35 -4.18 -8.37
N THR A 77 -15.55 -4.44 -7.08
CA THR A 77 -16.04 -3.41 -6.14
C THR A 77 -14.95 -2.39 -5.82
N SER A 78 -15.32 -1.19 -5.35
CA SER A 78 -14.31 -0.20 -4.91
C SER A 78 -13.40 -0.71 -3.79
N ALA A 79 -13.92 -1.57 -2.90
CA ALA A 79 -13.13 -2.18 -1.84
C ALA A 79 -12.16 -3.23 -2.41
N GLY A 80 -12.63 -4.10 -3.30
CA GLY A 80 -11.80 -5.08 -4.00
C GLY A 80 -10.69 -4.44 -4.81
N MET A 81 -11.00 -3.41 -5.60
CA MET A 81 -10.00 -2.64 -6.36
C MET A 81 -8.90 -2.08 -5.45
N VAL A 82 -9.27 -1.44 -4.33
CA VAL A 82 -8.28 -0.93 -3.36
C VAL A 82 -7.42 -2.06 -2.79
N SER A 83 -8.01 -3.20 -2.45
CA SER A 83 -7.28 -4.36 -1.91
C SER A 83 -6.34 -5.00 -2.94
N CYS A 84 -6.78 -5.16 -4.19
CA CYS A 84 -5.95 -5.65 -5.30
C CYS A 84 -4.76 -4.71 -5.54
N THR A 85 -5.01 -3.41 -5.68
CA THR A 85 -3.98 -2.39 -5.85
C THR A 85 -3.00 -2.34 -4.68
N ALA A 86 -3.49 -2.46 -3.44
CA ALA A 86 -2.63 -2.49 -2.25
C ALA A 86 -1.72 -3.72 -2.23
N SER A 87 -2.23 -4.87 -2.69
CA SER A 87 -1.45 -6.12 -2.77
C SER A 87 -0.29 -5.98 -3.76
N GLU A 88 -0.52 -5.41 -4.95
CA GLU A 88 0.56 -5.15 -5.90
C GLU A 88 1.50 -4.03 -5.42
N THR A 89 0.98 -3.03 -4.72
CA THR A 89 1.84 -2.02 -4.08
C THR A 89 2.80 -2.66 -3.08
N ALA A 90 2.36 -3.65 -2.30
CA ALA A 90 3.23 -4.38 -1.37
C ALA A 90 4.31 -5.20 -2.10
N PHE A 91 3.98 -5.77 -3.27
CA PHE A 91 4.99 -6.38 -4.14
C PHE A 91 6.04 -5.37 -4.59
N TRP A 92 5.62 -4.20 -5.10
CA TRP A 92 6.54 -3.15 -5.52
C TRP A 92 7.39 -2.62 -4.37
N ASP A 93 6.83 -2.46 -3.17
CA ASP A 93 7.54 -2.02 -1.97
C ASP A 93 8.62 -3.06 -1.54
N LYS A 94 8.29 -4.34 -1.60
CA LYS A 94 9.27 -5.41 -1.34
C LYS A 94 10.43 -5.36 -2.34
N GLN A 95 10.14 -5.16 -3.62
CA GLN A 95 11.17 -5.01 -4.64
C GLN A 95 12.03 -3.75 -4.40
N LEU A 96 11.40 -2.62 -4.10
CA LEU A 96 12.08 -1.35 -3.79
C LEU A 96 13.06 -1.50 -2.64
N ASN A 97 12.64 -2.10 -1.52
CA ASN A 97 13.51 -2.30 -0.35
C ASN A 97 14.71 -3.21 -0.67
N ALA A 98 14.48 -4.31 -1.40
CA ALA A 98 15.57 -5.21 -1.79
C ALA A 98 16.58 -4.52 -2.72
N ILE A 99 16.10 -3.69 -3.65
CA ILE A 99 16.96 -2.91 -4.54
C ILE A 99 17.73 -1.86 -3.74
N TYR A 100 17.04 -1.10 -2.88
CA TYR A 100 17.64 -0.08 -2.02
C TYR A 100 18.80 -0.64 -1.20
N GLU A 101 18.65 -1.81 -0.56
CA GLU A 101 19.72 -2.43 0.20
C GLU A 101 20.96 -2.70 -0.64
N ASN A 102 20.78 -3.17 -1.87
CA ASN A 102 21.89 -3.45 -2.78
C ASN A 102 22.56 -2.17 -3.29
N VAL A 103 21.76 -1.17 -3.69
CA VAL A 103 22.26 0.15 -4.12
C VAL A 103 23.00 0.85 -2.98
N MET A 104 22.48 0.78 -1.75
CA MET A 104 23.12 1.35 -0.56
C MET A 104 24.46 0.70 -0.24
N LYS A 105 24.59 -0.63 -0.37
CA LYS A 105 25.88 -1.32 -0.21
C LYS A 105 26.90 -0.84 -1.24
N GLN A 106 26.49 -0.68 -2.50
CA GLN A 106 27.37 -0.19 -3.57
C GLN A 106 27.77 1.27 -3.35
N ALA A 107 26.82 2.13 -2.97
CA ALA A 107 27.08 3.53 -2.65
C ALA A 107 28.11 3.67 -1.52
N LYS A 108 27.96 2.89 -0.43
CA LYS A 108 28.93 2.88 0.67
C LYS A 108 30.33 2.45 0.23
N LYS A 109 30.42 1.45 -0.65
CA LYS A 109 31.70 0.99 -1.21
C LYS A 109 32.38 2.08 -2.04
N LEU A 110 31.61 2.85 -2.82
CA LEU A 110 32.14 3.97 -3.60
C LEU A 110 32.58 5.16 -2.73
N ASP A 111 31.96 5.32 -1.56
CA ASP A 111 32.36 6.35 -0.60
C ASP A 111 33.70 6.00 0.12
N GLU A 112 34.18 4.75 0.05
CA GLU A 112 35.45 4.34 0.66
C GLU A 112 36.65 5.05 0.02
N GLY A 113 37.42 5.79 0.82
CA GLY A 113 38.65 6.45 0.37
C GLY A 113 38.44 7.73 -0.43
N VAL A 114 37.19 8.21 -0.59
CA VAL A 114 36.86 9.46 -1.25
C VAL A 114 36.62 10.56 -0.22
N SER A 115 37.30 11.70 -0.36
CA SER A 115 36.97 12.93 0.35
C SER A 115 36.02 13.78 -0.50
N GLY A 116 34.72 13.76 -0.19
CA GLY A 116 33.70 14.46 -0.98
C GLY A 116 32.27 14.23 -0.46
N SER A 117 31.28 14.58 -1.27
CA SER A 117 29.87 14.29 -0.97
C SER A 117 29.63 12.78 -0.96
N SER A 118 29.03 12.26 0.11
CA SER A 118 28.69 10.84 0.23
C SER A 118 27.50 10.47 -0.67
N ILE A 119 27.70 9.47 -1.53
CA ILE A 119 26.66 8.90 -2.38
C ILE A 119 25.63 8.17 -1.51
N ALA A 120 26.09 7.45 -0.48
CA ALA A 120 25.19 6.75 0.44
C ALA A 120 24.27 7.71 1.20
N GLU A 121 24.78 8.84 1.67
CA GLU A 121 23.98 9.87 2.32
C GLU A 121 22.99 10.51 1.35
N ALA A 122 23.43 10.84 0.13
CA ALA A 122 22.55 11.39 -0.91
C ALA A 122 21.39 10.44 -1.26
N LEU A 123 21.67 9.13 -1.38
CA LEU A 123 20.66 8.10 -1.60
C LEU A 123 19.66 8.03 -0.43
N LEU A 124 20.15 8.03 0.82
CA LEU A 124 19.29 8.00 2.00
C LEU A 124 18.36 9.21 2.07
N VAL A 125 18.88 10.42 1.80
CA VAL A 125 18.08 11.64 1.79
C VAL A 125 17.01 11.58 0.70
N MET A 126 17.40 11.17 -0.52
CA MET A 126 16.49 11.07 -1.67
C MET A 126 15.32 10.12 -1.38
N GLU A 127 15.57 8.92 -0.85
CA GLU A 127 14.49 7.96 -0.52
C GLU A 127 13.54 8.51 0.55
N ARG A 128 14.07 9.19 1.58
CA ARG A 128 13.23 9.76 2.67
C ARG A 128 12.36 10.90 2.18
N ASP A 129 12.87 11.72 1.27
CA ASP A 129 12.10 12.81 0.66
C ASP A 129 11.11 12.29 -0.38
N TRP A 130 11.45 11.23 -1.11
CA TRP A 130 10.53 10.53 -1.99
C TRP A 130 9.30 9.99 -1.23
N ILE A 131 9.47 9.38 -0.05
CA ILE A 131 8.34 8.91 0.77
C ILE A 131 7.39 10.07 1.10
N LYS A 132 7.93 11.22 1.52
CA LYS A 132 7.11 12.42 1.81
C LYS A 132 6.38 12.91 0.57
N TYR A 133 7.07 12.95 -0.58
CA TYR A 133 6.48 13.33 -1.86
C TYR A 133 5.34 12.40 -2.26
N ARG A 134 5.56 11.08 -2.18
CA ARG A 134 4.54 10.05 -2.46
C ARG A 134 3.30 10.28 -1.62
N ASP A 135 3.48 10.39 -0.31
CA ASP A 135 2.37 10.49 0.64
C ASP A 135 1.59 11.80 0.41
N ALA A 136 2.29 12.92 0.23
CA ALA A 136 1.66 14.21 -0.07
C ALA A 136 0.93 14.22 -1.43
N ARG A 137 1.56 13.67 -2.49
CA ARG A 137 0.97 13.56 -3.82
C ARG A 137 -0.32 12.73 -3.78
N CYS A 138 -0.29 11.56 -3.14
CA CYS A 138 -1.44 10.68 -3.14
C CYS A 138 -2.56 11.14 -2.20
N ALA A 139 -2.23 11.86 -1.12
CA ALA A 139 -3.23 12.56 -0.31
C ALA A 139 -3.94 13.67 -1.10
N PHE A 140 -3.19 14.43 -1.93
CA PHE A 140 -3.78 15.40 -2.84
C PHE A 140 -4.73 14.73 -3.85
N VAL A 141 -4.32 13.61 -4.46
CA VAL A 141 -5.18 12.83 -5.38
C VAL A 141 -6.49 12.42 -4.69
N GLU A 142 -6.43 11.90 -3.46
CA GLU A 142 -7.62 11.51 -2.69
C GLU A 142 -8.57 12.69 -2.47
N SER A 143 -8.01 13.85 -2.11
CA SER A 143 -8.77 15.06 -1.74
C SER A 143 -9.66 15.61 -2.86
N GLN A 144 -9.35 15.32 -4.13
CA GLN A 144 -10.11 15.81 -5.29
C GLN A 144 -11.55 15.27 -5.35
N THR A 145 -11.86 14.20 -4.60
CA THR A 145 -13.18 13.55 -4.62
C THR A 145 -14.08 13.91 -3.43
N GLN A 146 -13.67 14.85 -2.58
CA GLN A 146 -14.44 15.34 -1.42
C GLN A 146 -14.96 14.20 -0.49
N GLY A 147 -14.20 13.11 -0.35
CA GLY A 147 -14.49 12.02 0.60
C GLY A 147 -15.25 10.82 0.03
N GLY A 148 -15.44 10.72 -1.29
CA GLY A 148 -16.03 9.54 -1.93
C GLY A 148 -15.08 8.33 -2.00
N THR A 149 -15.63 7.13 -2.21
CA THR A 149 -14.83 5.89 -2.40
C THR A 149 -13.91 5.96 -3.61
N MET A 150 -14.28 6.72 -4.65
CA MET A 150 -13.44 7.00 -5.81
C MET A 150 -12.08 7.59 -5.41
N GLY A 151 -12.04 8.47 -4.42
CA GLY A 151 -10.79 9.07 -3.93
C GLY A 151 -9.82 8.03 -3.41
N LYS A 152 -10.34 7.03 -2.69
CA LYS A 152 -9.54 5.94 -2.13
C LYS A 152 -8.95 5.06 -3.23
N THR A 153 -9.74 4.72 -4.26
CA THR A 153 -9.25 3.94 -5.41
C THR A 153 -8.17 4.72 -6.19
N LEU A 154 -8.39 6.02 -6.44
CA LEU A 154 -7.39 6.87 -7.11
C LEU A 154 -6.10 7.01 -6.29
N ALA A 155 -6.22 7.20 -4.98
CA ALA A 155 -5.08 7.30 -4.07
C ALA A 155 -4.30 5.98 -3.97
N ALA A 156 -5.00 4.84 -4.00
CA ALA A 156 -4.36 3.52 -4.05
C ALA A 156 -3.53 3.37 -5.35
N GLY A 157 -4.12 3.68 -6.50
CA GLY A 157 -3.40 3.64 -7.79
C GLY A 157 -2.21 4.60 -7.83
N CYS A 158 -2.35 5.80 -7.25
CA CYS A 158 -1.25 6.75 -7.09
C CYS A 158 -0.08 6.14 -6.29
N ARG A 159 -0.37 5.50 -5.15
CA ARG A 159 0.65 4.86 -4.31
C ARG A 159 1.33 3.70 -5.01
N GLN A 160 0.57 2.89 -5.75
CA GLN A 160 1.13 1.81 -6.56
C GLN A 160 2.10 2.35 -7.62
N GLN A 161 1.65 3.30 -8.45
CA GLN A 161 2.44 3.87 -9.52
C GLN A 161 3.74 4.47 -8.99
N THR A 162 3.64 5.36 -8.01
CA THR A 162 4.81 6.03 -7.41
C THR A 162 5.82 5.07 -6.78
N THR A 163 5.36 3.99 -6.15
CA THR A 163 6.22 2.96 -5.54
C THR A 163 6.93 2.14 -6.62
N ALA A 164 6.20 1.76 -7.67
CA ALA A 164 6.78 1.04 -8.79
C ALA A 164 7.80 1.90 -9.57
N ASP A 165 7.47 3.16 -9.84
CA ASP A 165 8.38 4.11 -10.50
C ASP A 165 9.69 4.25 -9.72
N GLN A 166 9.62 4.36 -8.39
CA GLN A 166 10.81 4.46 -7.54
C GLN A 166 11.64 3.17 -7.56
N ALA A 167 11.00 2.01 -7.52
CA ALA A 167 11.69 0.73 -7.62
C ALA A 167 12.42 0.59 -8.96
N LEU A 168 11.76 0.99 -10.05
CA LEU A 168 12.34 0.98 -11.41
C LEU A 168 13.47 2.00 -11.55
N PHE A 169 13.28 3.21 -10.99
CA PHE A 169 14.33 4.22 -10.92
C PHE A 169 15.56 3.63 -10.23
N LEU A 170 15.46 3.12 -8.99
CA LEU A 170 16.64 2.56 -8.31
C LEU A 170 17.24 1.34 -9.03
N LYS A 171 16.41 0.51 -9.67
CA LYS A 171 16.88 -0.70 -10.37
C LYS A 171 17.78 -0.35 -11.56
N TYR A 172 17.44 0.70 -12.28
CA TYR A 172 18.11 1.08 -13.54
C TYR A 172 18.91 2.38 -13.44
N ALA A 173 18.78 3.12 -12.34
CA ALA A 173 19.61 4.28 -12.04
C ALA A 173 21.01 3.82 -11.69
N MET A 174 21.97 4.37 -12.43
CA MET A 174 23.37 4.01 -12.40
C MET A 174 24.00 4.24 -11.02
N ILE A 175 24.33 3.15 -10.34
CA ILE A 175 25.65 3.07 -9.70
C ILE A 175 26.49 2.27 -10.69
N ALA A 176 27.45 2.92 -11.33
CA ALA A 176 28.28 2.30 -12.35
C ALA A 176 28.91 1.00 -11.81
N GLU A 177 28.70 -0.11 -12.51
CA GLU A 177 29.53 -1.31 -12.37
C GLU A 177 30.96 -1.03 -12.87
#